data_AF-A0A497KY69-F1
#
_entry.id   AF-A0A497KY69-F1
#
_cell.length_a   1.000
_cell.length_b   1.000
_cell.length_c   1.000
_cell.angle_alpha   90.00
_cell.angle_beta   90.00
_cell.angle_gamma   90.00
#
_symmetry.space_group_name_H-M   'P 1'
#
loop_
_entity.id
_entity.type
_entity.pdbx_description
1 polymer ?
#
loop_
_entity_poly.entity_id
_entity_poly.type
_entity_poly.pdbx_seq_one_letter_code
_entity_poly.pdbx_strand_id
1 'polypeptide(L)'
;GQRRRVEALSGKAAELLPIDGWGVATLIPLILSLTTPPRRMIYGVPVIPILELPSFLEAFEGYLDEIWHLTLKAPPRSNRPHQMLLRVRKRG
;
A
#
# COMPACT_ATOMS: atom_id res chain seq x y z
N GLY A 1 -18.52 5.80 6.16
CA GLY A 1 -17.42 6.65 6.67
C GLY A 1 -16.14 6.38 5.90
N GLN A 2 -15.19 7.33 5.90
CA GLN A 2 -13.91 7.25 5.16
C GLN A 2 -13.10 5.98 5.52
N ARG A 3 -13.09 5.60 6.80
CA ARG A 3 -12.41 4.39 7.31
C ARG A 3 -12.81 3.10 6.57
N ARG A 4 -14.12 2.83 6.43
CA ARG A 4 -14.63 1.67 5.68
C ARG A 4 -14.24 1.69 4.20
N ARG A 5 -14.10 2.87 3.59
CA ARG A 5 -13.70 2.98 2.17
C ARG A 5 -12.23 2.61 2.00
N VAL A 6 -11.38 3.01 2.93
CA VAL A 6 -9.95 2.69 2.93
C VAL A 6 -9.73 1.20 3.27
N GLU A 7 -10.48 0.63 4.21
CA GLU A 7 -10.48 -0.83 4.47
C GLU A 7 -10.95 -1.65 3.26
N ALA A 8 -11.98 -1.18 2.54
CA ALA A 8 -12.41 -1.83 1.29
C ALA A 8 -11.35 -1.70 0.17
N LEU A 9 -10.67 -0.55 0.10
CA LEU A 9 -9.57 -0.33 -0.84
C LEU A 9 -8.36 -1.20 -0.50
N SER A 10 -8.08 -1.46 0.78
CA SER A 10 -6.91 -2.21 1.21
C SER A 10 -6.93 -3.66 0.71
N GLY A 11 -8.11 -4.29 0.69
CA GLY A 11 -8.30 -5.62 0.09
C GLY A 11 -7.97 -5.66 -1.39
N LYS A 12 -8.46 -4.68 -2.16
CA LYS A 12 -8.16 -4.57 -3.60
C LYS A 12 -6.73 -4.11 -3.88
N ALA A 13 -6.15 -3.29 -3.01
CA ALA A 13 -4.78 -2.80 -3.12
C ALA A 13 -3.77 -3.95 -3.01
N ALA A 14 -4.03 -4.93 -2.14
CA ALA A 14 -3.17 -6.11 -2.03
C ALA A 14 -3.09 -6.93 -3.34
N GLU A 15 -4.13 -6.90 -4.17
CA GLU A 15 -4.15 -7.56 -5.49
C GLU A 15 -3.48 -6.74 -6.60
N LEU A 16 -3.45 -5.41 -6.46
CA LEU A 16 -2.92 -4.48 -7.46
C LEU A 16 -1.46 -4.11 -7.24
N LEU A 17 -0.97 -4.24 -6.00
CA LEU A 17 0.38 -3.88 -5.62
C LEU A 17 1.31 -5.11 -5.76
N PRO A 18 2.55 -4.94 -6.23
CA PRO A 18 3.51 -6.03 -6.37
C PRO A 18 4.13 -6.43 -5.02
N ILE A 19 3.27 -6.81 -4.06
CA ILE A 19 3.66 -7.20 -2.69
C ILE A 19 3.76 -8.72 -2.50
N ASP A 20 3.80 -9.49 -3.59
CA ASP A 20 3.85 -10.95 -3.54
C ASP A 20 5.09 -11.47 -2.80
N GLY A 21 4.84 -12.28 -1.78
CA GLY A 21 5.87 -12.87 -0.91
C GLY A 21 6.58 -11.87 0.00
N TRP A 22 5.98 -10.72 0.24
CA TRP A 22 6.33 -9.90 1.40
C TRP A 22 5.84 -10.62 2.65
N GLY A 23 6.60 -10.58 3.75
CA GLY A 23 6.19 -11.21 5.01
C GLY A 23 5.01 -10.47 5.66
N VAL A 24 5.13 -9.15 5.74
CA VAL A 24 4.10 -8.22 6.24
C VAL A 24 4.16 -6.98 5.36
N ALA A 25 2.99 -6.49 4.93
CA ALA A 25 2.88 -5.21 4.25
C ALA A 25 1.99 -4.27 5.08
N THR A 26 2.38 -3.01 5.22
CA THR A 26 1.60 -2.02 5.98
C THR A 26 1.16 -0.92 5.04
N LEU A 27 -0.14 -0.66 4.99
CA LEU A 27 -0.74 0.43 4.25
C LEU A 27 -0.97 1.61 5.18
N ILE A 28 -0.33 2.73 4.87
CA ILE A 28 -0.51 3.99 5.59
C ILE A 28 -1.27 4.98 4.70
N PRO A 29 -2.47 5.42 5.11
CA PRO A 29 -3.15 6.53 4.47
C PRO A 29 -2.43 7.84 4.79
N LEU A 30 -2.25 8.68 3.79
CA LEU A 30 -1.65 10.01 3.88
C LEU A 30 -2.48 11.00 3.06
N ILE A 31 -2.60 12.22 3.54
CA ILE A 31 -3.18 13.33 2.77
C ILE A 31 -2.03 14.26 2.37
N LEU A 32 -1.77 14.35 1.07
CA LEU A 32 -0.80 15.31 0.54
C LEU A 32 -1.49 16.65 0.28
N SER A 33 -0.89 17.72 0.77
CA SER A 33 -1.36 19.08 0.59
C SER A 33 -0.37 19.88 -0.25
N LEU A 34 -0.87 20.77 -1.10
CA LEU A 34 -0.03 21.71 -1.84
C LEU A 34 0.37 22.93 -1.00
N THR A 35 -0.33 23.17 0.11
CA THR A 35 -0.08 24.29 1.03
C THR A 35 0.09 23.77 2.46
N THR A 36 0.61 24.62 3.35
CA THR A 36 0.69 24.31 4.77
C THR A 36 -0.72 24.17 5.36
N PRO A 37 -1.13 22.96 5.80
CA PRO A 37 -2.47 22.74 6.31
C PRO A 37 -2.59 23.33 7.73
N PRO A 38 -3.79 23.78 8.13
CA PRO A 38 -4.03 24.27 9.49
C PRO A 38 -3.98 23.15 10.56
N ARG A 39 -4.03 21.89 10.14
CA ARG A 39 -3.90 20.70 11.00
C ARG A 39 -2.99 19.69 10.33
N ARG A 40 -2.07 19.11 11.10
CA ARG A 40 -1.14 18.08 10.65
C ARG A 40 -1.72 16.66 10.68
N MET A 41 -2.91 16.49 11.27
CA MET A 41 -3.56 15.18 11.41
C MET A 41 -5.08 15.31 11.39
N ILE A 42 -5.73 14.42 10.64
CA ILE A 42 -7.19 14.35 10.50
C ILE A 42 -7.62 12.90 10.70
N TYR A 43 -8.36 12.62 11.78
CA TYR A 43 -8.83 11.25 12.11
C TYR A 43 -7.73 10.18 12.12
N GLY A 44 -6.53 10.51 12.62
CA GLY A 44 -5.39 9.57 12.62
C GLY A 44 -4.61 9.53 11.30
N VAL A 45 -5.04 10.28 10.28
CA VAL A 45 -4.37 10.36 8.98
C VAL A 45 -3.48 11.61 8.95
N PRO A 46 -2.16 11.46 8.71
CA PRO A 46 -1.26 12.61 8.56
C PRO A 46 -1.61 13.45 7.33
N VAL A 47 -1.56 14.77 7.50
CA VAL A 47 -1.71 15.76 6.42
C VAL A 47 -0.37 16.44 6.24
N ILE A 48 0.25 16.21 5.08
CA ILE A 48 1.66 16.55 4.84
C ILE A 48 1.74 17.48 3.64
N PRO A 49 2.35 18.67 3.78
CA PRO A 49 2.74 19.48 2.64
C PRO A 49 3.65 18.69 1.71
N ILE A 50 3.41 18.73 0.41
CA ILE A 50 4.19 17.94 -0.56
C ILE A 50 5.70 18.19 -0.47
N LEU A 51 6.10 19.40 -0.08
CA LEU A 51 7.50 19.79 0.11
C LEU A 51 8.13 19.19 1.38
N GLU A 52 7.32 18.82 2.38
CA GLU A 52 7.78 18.19 3.64
C GLU A 52 7.74 16.65 3.57
N LEU A 53 7.18 16.07 2.49
CA LEU A 53 7.06 14.63 2.32
C LEU A 53 8.40 13.87 2.47
N PRO A 54 9.54 14.32 1.91
CA PRO A 54 10.80 13.60 2.08
C PRO A 54 11.20 13.47 3.54
N SER A 55 11.18 14.57 4.29
CA SER A 55 11.54 14.58 5.71
C SER A 55 10.57 13.75 6.56
N PHE A 56 9.28 13.73 6.19
CA PHE A 56 8.34 12.82 6.84
C PHE A 56 8.69 11.35 6.59
N LEU A 57 9.04 10.97 5.35
CA LEU A 57 9.41 9.60 5.02
C LEU A 57 10.67 9.13 5.75
N GLU A 58 11.62 10.04 5.99
CA GLU A 58 12.83 9.76 6.79
C GLU A 58 12.51 9.50 8.27
N ALA A 59 11.57 10.24 8.84
CA ALA A 59 11.15 10.10 10.24
C ALA A 59 9.94 9.15 10.42
N PHE A 60 9.47 8.53 9.35
CA PHE A 60 8.18 7.85 9.26
C PHE A 60 8.00 6.75 10.31
N GLU A 61 9.03 5.94 10.53
CA GLU A 61 8.97 4.81 11.47
C GLU A 61 8.63 5.25 12.89
N GLY A 62 9.08 6.43 13.31
CA GLY A 62 8.79 6.99 14.63
C GLY A 62 7.32 7.41 14.82
N TYR A 63 6.56 7.56 13.74
CA TYR A 63 5.15 7.95 13.79
C TYR A 63 4.18 6.77 13.69
N LEU A 64 4.69 5.54 13.45
CA LEU A 64 3.84 4.36 13.21
C LEU A 64 2.84 4.08 14.33
N ASP A 65 3.21 4.36 15.57
CA ASP A 65 2.35 4.17 16.75
C ASP A 65 1.23 5.21 16.84
N GLU A 66 1.41 6.37 16.22
CA GLU A 66 0.48 7.50 16.29
C GLU A 66 -0.45 7.56 15.07
N ILE A 67 0.02 7.09 13.92
CA ILE A 67 -0.74 7.14 12.67
C ILE A 67 -1.60 5.90 12.47
N TRP A 68 -2.80 6.12 11.94
CA TRP A 68 -3.65 5.02 11.53
C TRP A 68 -2.98 4.26 10.39
N HIS A 69 -2.90 2.94 10.52
CA HIS A 69 -2.33 2.05 9.50
C HIS A 69 -3.12 0.74 9.43
N LEU A 70 -2.96 0.03 8.30
CA LEU A 70 -3.58 -1.25 8.05
C LEU A 70 -2.54 -2.28 7.65
N THR A 71 -2.45 -3.38 8.38
CA THR A 71 -1.61 -4.51 7.96
C THR A 71 -2.31 -5.31 6.87
N LEU A 72 -1.68 -5.42 5.72
CA LEU A 72 -2.07 -6.28 4.62
C LEU A 72 -1.41 -7.65 4.79
N LYS A 73 -2.20 -8.71 4.59
CA LYS A 73 -1.65 -10.04 4.35
C LYS A 73 -1.24 -10.11 2.89
N ALA A 74 0.06 -10.20 2.64
CA ALA A 74 0.56 -10.44 1.30
C ALA A 74 0.06 -11.81 0.79
N PRO A 75 -0.31 -11.93 -0.49
CA PRO A 75 -0.55 -13.23 -1.08
C PRO A 75 0.74 -14.06 -0.99
N PRO A 76 0.62 -15.39 -0.79
CA PRO A 76 1.77 -16.26 -0.93
C PRO A 76 2.33 -16.09 -2.35
N ARG A 77 3.66 -16.01 -2.48
CA ARG A 77 4.33 -15.94 -3.79
C ARG A 77 3.77 -17.04 -4.69
N SER A 78 3.07 -16.65 -5.75
CA SER A 78 2.63 -17.60 -6.77
C SER A 78 3.88 -18.14 -7.48
N ASN A 79 4.27 -19.35 -7.13
CA ASN A 79 5.37 -20.06 -7.76
C ASN A 79 4.96 -20.71 -9.09
N ARG A 80 3.90 -20.22 -9.76
CA ARG A 80 3.47 -20.77 -11.06
C ARG A 80 4.62 -20.56 -12.03
N PRO A 81 5.30 -21.63 -12.49
CA PRO A 81 6.17 -21.46 -13.63
C PRO A 81 5.28 -20.95 -14.76
N HIS A 82 5.73 -19.93 -15.49
CA HIS A 82 5.21 -19.62 -16.82
C HIS A 82 5.44 -20.88 -17.68
N GLN A 83 4.57 -21.89 -17.55
CA GLN A 83 4.57 -23.01 -18.45
C GLN A 83 4.16 -22.43 -19.80
N MET A 84 5.16 -22.19 -20.63
CA MET A 84 5.00 -21.90 -22.03
C MET A 84 4.27 -23.11 -22.61
N LEU A 85 3.00 -22.91 -22.93
CA LEU A 85 2.14 -23.92 -23.53
C LEU A 85 2.66 -24.18 -24.95
N LEU A 86 3.70 -25.02 -25.07
CA LEU A 86 4.20 -25.52 -26.34
C LEU A 86 3.13 -26.45 -26.91
N ARG A 87 2.19 -25.86 -27.65
CA ARG A 87 1.20 -26.59 -28.43
C ARG A 87 1.92 -27.24 -29.62
N VAL A 88 2.51 -28.41 -29.39
CA VAL A 88 3.04 -29.26 -30.45
C VAL A 88 1.86 -29.71 -31.31
N ARG A 89 1.68 -29.09 -32.49
CA ARG A 89 0.80 -29.61 -33.52
C ARG A 89 1.48 -30.84 -34.14
N LYS A 90 0.96 -32.02 -33.83
CA LYS A 90 1.23 -33.24 -34.60
C LYS A 90 0.43 -33.14 -35.91
N ARG A 91 1.11 -32.95 -37.05
CA ARG A 91 0.54 -33.26 -38.38
C ARG A 91 1.05 -34.64 -38.76
N GLY A 92 0.12 -35.54 -39.04
CA GLY A 92 0.39 -36.78 -39.75
C GLY A 92 0.52 -36.56 -41.24
#